data_AF-A0A353PWD7-F1
#
_entry.id   AF-A0A353PWD7-F1
#
_cell.length_a   1.000
_cell.length_b   1.000
_cell.length_c   1.000
_cell.angle_alpha   90.00
_cell.angle_beta   90.00
_cell.angle_gamma   90.00
#
_symmetry.space_group_name_H-M   'P 1'
#
loop_
_entity.id
_entity.type
_entity.pdbx_description
1 polymer ?
#
loop_
_entity_poly.entity_id
_entity_poly.type
_entity_poly.pdbx_seq_one_letter_code
_entity_poly.pdbx_strand_id
1 'polypeptide(L)' 'PGTHTVFFDSNADSIELLHRARSREGFALGAVHAASWLFDGLKKGSVQKGRVYTMEDMLS' A
#
# COMPACT_ATOMS: atom_id res chain seq x y z
N PRO A 1 3.80 13.56 -0.57
CA PRO A 1 4.89 13.45 0.42
C PRO A 1 4.30 13.06 1.79
N GLY A 2 5.10 12.43 2.64
CA GLY A 2 4.72 12.04 4.01
C GLY A 2 5.90 11.41 4.73
N THR A 3 6.05 11.67 6.03
CA THR A 3 7.09 11.06 6.87
C THR A 3 6.44 10.51 8.12
N HIS A 4 6.63 9.23 8.39
CA HIS A 4 6.07 8.51 9.53
C HIS A 4 7.20 7.81 10.24
N THR A 5 7.23 7.94 11.56
CA THR A 5 8.23 7.26 12.39
C THR A 5 7.52 6.46 13.47
N VAL A 6 7.95 5.22 13.66
CA VAL A 6 7.53 4.36 14.77
C VAL A 6 8.75 4.12 15.65
N PHE A 7 8.61 4.42 16.93
CA PHE A 7 9.66 4.25 17.92
C PHE A 7 9.31 3.10 18.86
N PHE A 8 10.30 2.27 19.14
CA PHE A 8 10.28 1.31 20.24
C PHE A 8 11.44 1.68 21.15
N ASP A 9 11.15 2.01 22.41
CA ASP A 9 12.16 2.49 23.34
C ASP A 9 12.09 1.71 24.66
N SER A 10 13.26 1.45 25.24
CA SER A 10 13.42 0.71 26.48
C SER A 10 14.67 1.19 27.23
N ASN A 11 14.86 0.70 28.44
CA ASN A 11 16.02 1.11 29.25
C ASN A 11 17.36 0.55 28.75
N ALA A 12 17.33 -0.46 27.85
CA ALA A 12 18.53 -1.08 27.28
C ALA A 12 18.78 -0.59 25.84
N ASP A 13 17.73 -0.55 25.03
CA ASP A 13 17.81 -0.30 23.59
C ASP A 13 16.69 0.61 23.09
N SER A 14 16.97 1.28 21.97
CA SER A 14 15.99 2.03 21.17
C SER A 14 16.02 1.56 19.71
N ILE A 15 14.85 1.51 19.07
CA ILE A 15 14.66 1.12 17.67
C ILE A 15 13.74 2.14 17.00
N GLU A 16 14.13 2.59 15.80
CA GLU A 16 13.36 3.51 14.97
C GLU A 16 13.04 2.88 13.60
N LEU A 17 11.76 2.93 13.22
CA LEU A 17 11.30 2.60 11.87
C LEU A 17 10.76 3.86 11.18
N LEU A 18 11.47 4.31 10.14
CA LEU A 18 11.13 5.51 9.36
C LEU A 18 10.57 5.14 7.98
N HIS A 19 9.35 5.58 7.68
CA HIS A 19 8.78 5.57 6.33
C HIS A 19 8.74 7.00 5.78
N ARG A 20 9.42 7.24 4.65
CA ARG A 20 9.47 8.57 3.99
C ARG A 20 9.04 8.49 2.52
N ALA A 21 7.86 9.03 2.22
CA ALA A 21 7.42 9.33 0.86
C ALA A 21 7.90 10.73 0.46
N ARG A 22 8.90 10.80 -0.43
CA ARG A 22 9.51 12.07 -0.88
C ARG A 22 8.62 12.93 -1.77
N SER A 23 7.65 12.32 -2.43
CA SER A 23 6.70 13.00 -3.33
C SER A 23 5.34 12.28 -3.35
N ARG A 24 4.46 12.51 -4.33
CA ARG A 24 3.15 11.84 -4.45
C ARG A 24 3.14 10.75 -5.52
N GLU A 25 4.22 10.61 -6.27
CA GLU A 25 4.32 9.80 -7.48
C GLU A 25 4.15 8.32 -7.16
N GLY A 26 4.67 7.85 -6.00
CA GLY A 26 4.44 6.48 -5.53
C GLY A 26 2.96 6.18 -5.25
N PHE A 27 2.22 7.14 -4.68
CA PHE A 27 0.78 6.97 -4.46
C PHE A 27 0.00 6.95 -5.77
N ALA A 28 0.37 7.83 -6.71
CA ALA A 28 -0.23 7.86 -8.04
C ALA A 28 0.03 6.55 -8.81
N LEU A 29 1.25 6.03 -8.75
CA LEU A 29 1.60 4.73 -9.34
C LEU A 29 0.79 3.60 -8.71
N GLY A 30 0.67 3.57 -7.37
CA GLY A 30 -0.16 2.59 -6.66
C GLY A 30 -1.63 2.61 -7.10
N ALA A 31 -2.21 3.80 -7.30
CA ALA A 31 -3.58 3.94 -7.78
C ALA A 31 -3.76 3.42 -9.22
N VAL A 32 -2.80 3.69 -10.12
CA VAL A 32 -2.82 3.17 -11.49
C VAL A 32 -2.66 1.64 -11.50
N HIS A 33 -1.77 1.10 -10.67
CA HIS A 33 -1.60 -0.34 -10.52
C HIS A 33 -2.87 -1.03 -10.01
N ALA A 34 -3.52 -0.46 -8.99
CA ALA A 34 -4.79 -0.97 -8.47
C ALA A 34 -5.90 -0.98 -9.53
N ALA A 35 -6.01 0.09 -10.32
CA ALA A 35 -6.96 0.15 -11.43
C ALA A 35 -6.69 -0.92 -12.50
N SER A 36 -5.41 -1.14 -12.86
CA SER A 36 -5.02 -2.18 -13.81
C SER A 36 -5.33 -3.59 -13.28
N TRP A 37 -5.01 -3.85 -12.01
CA TRP A 37 -5.26 -5.13 -11.35
C TRP A 37 -6.76 -5.45 -11.30
N LEU A 38 -7.61 -4.48 -10.94
CA LEU A 38 -9.07 -4.66 -10.96
C LEU A 38 -9.59 -4.96 -12.36
N PHE A 39 -9.14 -4.22 -13.37
CA PHE A 39 -9.59 -4.43 -14.76
C PHE A 39 -9.22 -5.81 -15.29
N ASP A 40 -7.98 -6.24 -15.08
CA ASP A 40 -7.52 -7.56 -15.53
C ASP A 40 -8.13 -8.70 -14.72
N GLY A 41 -8.28 -8.52 -13.42
CA GLY A 41 -8.90 -9.52 -12.56
C GLY A 41 -10.39 -9.70 -12.86
N LEU A 42 -11.11 -8.65 -13.29
CA LEU A 42 -12.50 -8.77 -13.76
C LEU A 42 -12.60 -9.61 -15.03
N LYS A 43 -11.61 -9.52 -15.93
CA LYS A 43 -11.55 -10.34 -17.14
C LYS A 43 -11.21 -11.80 -16.84
N LYS A 44 -10.30 -12.01 -15.88
CA LYS A 44 -9.84 -13.35 -15.46
C LYS A 44 -10.79 -14.05 -14.50
N GLY A 45 -11.76 -13.33 -13.93
CA GLY A 45 -12.68 -13.83 -12.91
C GLY A 45 -12.08 -13.91 -11.50
N SER A 46 -10.87 -13.38 -11.28
CA SER A 46 -10.23 -13.36 -9.95
C SER A 46 -10.75 -12.24 -9.05
N VAL A 47 -11.38 -11.21 -9.63
CA VAL A 47 -12.18 -10.22 -8.87
C VAL A 47 -13.61 -10.13 -9.39
N GLN A 48 -14.52 -9.65 -8.54
CA GLN A 48 -15.97 -9.65 -8.73
C GLN A 48 -16.51 -8.22 -8.68
N LYS A 49 -17.49 -7.92 -9.55
CA LYS A 49 -18.18 -6.63 -9.55
C LYS A 49 -18.98 -6.43 -8.26
N GLY A 50 -18.97 -5.21 -7.73
CA GLY A 50 -19.71 -4.85 -6.51
C GLY A 50 -19.03 -5.26 -5.20
N ARG A 51 -17.88 -5.93 -5.27
CA ARG A 51 -17.06 -6.24 -4.10
C ARG A 51 -16.04 -5.14 -3.84
N VAL A 52 -15.78 -4.87 -2.55
CA VAL A 52 -14.74 -3.95 -2.10
C VAL A 52 -13.44 -4.72 -1.96
N TYR A 53 -12.35 -4.12 -2.45
CA TYR A 53 -10.99 -4.64 -2.38
C TYR A 53 -10.08 -3.61 -1.72
N THR A 54 -9.06 -4.10 -1.05
CA THR A 54 -8.04 -3.32 -0.35
C THR A 54 -6.69 -3.48 -1.05
N MET A 55 -5.69 -2.72 -0.61
CA MET A 55 -4.33 -2.89 -1.11
C MET A 55 -3.74 -4.25 -0.71
N GLU A 56 -4.21 -4.88 0.37
CA GLU A 56 -3.76 -6.21 0.77
C GLU A 56 -4.21 -7.26 -0.27
N ASP A 57 -5.48 -7.20 -0.71
CA ASP A 57 -6.01 -8.08 -1.75
C ASP A 57 -5.24 -7.96 -3.09
N MET A 58 -4.70 -6.77 -3.38
CA MET A 58 -3.93 -6.51 -4.58
C MET A 58 -2.48 -7.02 -4.48
N LEU A 59 -1.92 -7.04 -3.27
CA LEU A 59 -0.50 -7.36 -3.02
C LEU A 59 -0.28 -8.83 -2.64
N SER A 60 -1.33 -9.55 -2.25
CA SER A 60 -1.34 -11.00 -1.96
C SER A 60 -1.45 -11.84 -3.23
#